data_AF-A0A9F2WEX9-F1
#
_entry.id   AF-A0A9F2WEX9-F1
#
_cell.length_a   1.000
_cell.length_b   1.000
_cell.length_c   1.000
_cell.angle_alpha   90.00
_cell.angle_beta   90.00
_cell.angle_gamma   90.00
#
_symmetry.space_group_name_H-M   'P 1'
#
loop_
_entity.id
_entity.type
_entity.pdbx_description
1 polymer ?
#
loop_
_entity_poly.entity_id
_entity_poly.type
_entity_poly.pdbx_seq_one_letter_code
_entity_poly.pdbx_strand_id
1 'polypeptide(L)'
;RVPVLLPFSWDVGPAHLIAFSTEVYFYLEYGKQLVAKQFQWLERDLQEANQPARRGERPWIVTMGHRPMYCSNNDKDDCTQYESTVRKGLKPNRYGLEDLFYKYGVDLTLWAHEHSYERLWPVYDYKVYNGSTAAPYTNPSVPVHIITGSAGCWERLDPFIPDPREWSAVRIEDYGYARMQIVNKTHLWLEQVSDDQNGKVVDKIWLIKDRHGPRGWRYPSLLEAPRRHRRPSGFACKLAPRSLAQIRSSFSRLRRGDT
;
A
#
# COMPACT_ATOMS: atom_id res chain seq x y z
N ARG A 1 -16.07 29.57 4.63
CA ARG A 1 -14.78 28.85 4.76
C ARG A 1 -15.13 27.43 5.17
N VAL A 2 -14.91 26.42 4.32
CA VAL A 2 -15.07 25.02 4.71
C VAL A 2 -13.96 24.71 5.72
N PRO A 3 -14.26 24.32 6.96
CA PRO A 3 -13.23 23.87 7.89
C PRO A 3 -12.69 22.53 7.36
N VAL A 4 -11.55 22.57 6.69
CA VAL A 4 -10.81 21.35 6.38
C VAL A 4 -10.24 20.86 7.70
N LEU A 5 -10.68 19.68 8.15
CA LEU A 5 -10.09 19.00 9.30
C LEU A 5 -8.58 18.89 9.06
N LEU A 6 -7.80 19.54 9.91
CA LEU A 6 -6.35 19.46 9.87
C LEU A 6 -5.93 18.07 10.34
N PRO A 7 -4.86 17.48 9.75
CA PRO A 7 -4.29 16.27 10.28
C PRO A 7 -3.81 16.51 11.72
N PHE A 8 -3.88 15.48 12.55
CA PHE A 8 -3.45 15.55 13.95
C PHE A 8 -2.91 14.21 14.42
N SER A 9 -2.08 14.24 15.45
CA SER A 9 -1.48 13.07 16.06
C SER A 9 -1.58 13.15 17.58
N TRP A 10 -1.53 12.00 18.24
CA TRP A 10 -1.53 11.90 19.68
C TRP A 10 -0.87 10.61 20.15
N ASP A 11 -0.42 10.62 21.40
CA ASP A 11 0.28 9.50 22.00
C ASP A 11 -0.62 8.77 22.99
N VAL A 12 -0.62 7.43 22.92
CA VAL A 12 -1.30 6.57 23.90
C VAL A 12 -0.38 5.40 24.24
N GLY A 13 0.14 5.39 25.47
CA GLY A 13 1.07 4.36 25.93
C GLY A 13 2.28 4.21 24.99
N PRO A 14 2.55 3.01 24.44
CA PRO A 14 3.66 2.78 23.53
C PRO A 14 3.34 3.11 22.04
N ALA A 15 2.23 3.80 21.75
CA ALA A 15 1.85 4.17 20.39
C ALA A 15 1.78 5.67 20.15
N HIS A 16 2.18 6.04 18.94
CA HIS A 16 1.94 7.32 18.31
C HIS A 16 0.89 7.11 17.20
N LEU A 17 -0.25 7.76 17.34
CA LEU A 17 -1.41 7.62 16.46
C LEU A 17 -1.55 8.87 15.60
N ILE A 18 -1.79 8.69 14.30
CA ILE A 18 -1.88 9.78 13.33
C ILE A 18 -3.20 9.67 12.57
N ALA A 19 -4.01 10.71 12.57
CA ALA A 19 -5.21 10.82 11.74
C ALA A 19 -5.03 11.91 10.68
N PHE A 20 -5.42 11.62 9.43
CA PHE A 20 -5.29 12.54 8.31
C PHE A 20 -6.45 12.42 7.33
N SER A 21 -6.63 13.45 6.48
CA SER A 21 -7.73 13.48 5.52
C SER A 21 -7.29 12.95 4.16
N THR A 22 -7.89 11.87 3.68
CA THR A 22 -7.69 11.37 2.32
C THR A 22 -8.43 12.22 1.28
N GLU A 23 -9.47 12.94 1.69
CA GLU A 23 -10.32 13.73 0.80
C GLU A 23 -9.57 14.87 0.10
N VAL A 24 -8.46 15.35 0.68
CA VAL A 24 -7.62 16.38 0.05
C VAL A 24 -7.07 15.94 -1.32
N TYR A 25 -6.98 14.63 -1.59
CA TYR A 25 -6.56 14.08 -2.88
C TYR A 25 -7.66 14.08 -3.95
N PHE A 26 -8.93 14.14 -3.54
CA PHE A 26 -10.10 13.97 -4.41
C PHE A 26 -10.83 15.29 -4.69
N TYR A 27 -10.76 16.25 -3.76
CA TYR A 27 -11.41 17.56 -3.91
C TYR A 27 -10.40 18.71 -4.12
N LEU A 28 -9.66 18.63 -5.22
CA LEU A 28 -8.57 19.55 -5.56
C LEU A 28 -9.04 20.99 -5.85
N GLU A 29 -10.30 21.16 -6.19
CA GLU A 29 -10.98 22.44 -6.40
C GLU A 29 -11.02 23.31 -5.15
N TYR A 30 -11.01 22.71 -3.95
CA TYR A 30 -10.93 23.45 -2.68
C TYR A 30 -9.49 23.84 -2.31
N GLY A 31 -8.50 23.42 -3.10
CA GLY A 31 -7.12 23.90 -3.02
C GLY A 31 -6.09 22.79 -3.03
N LYS A 32 -5.38 22.64 -4.15
CA LYS A 32 -4.24 21.69 -4.30
C LYS A 32 -3.14 21.86 -3.24
N GLN A 33 -3.00 23.06 -2.67
CA GLN A 33 -2.06 23.33 -1.58
C GLN A 33 -2.37 22.54 -0.30
N LEU A 34 -3.61 22.08 -0.11
CA LEU A 34 -3.99 21.27 1.05
C LEU A 34 -3.26 19.93 1.06
N VAL A 35 -3.12 19.29 -0.11
CA VAL A 35 -2.34 18.05 -0.26
C VAL A 35 -0.89 18.26 0.17
N ALA A 36 -0.26 19.33 -0.33
CA ALA A 36 1.12 19.65 0.00
C ALA A 36 1.29 19.97 1.51
N LYS A 37 0.38 20.75 2.08
CA LYS A 37 0.41 21.10 3.52
C LYS A 37 0.25 19.88 4.41
N GLN A 38 -0.69 19.00 4.10
CA GLN A 38 -0.89 17.76 4.85
C GLN A 38 0.33 16.84 4.71
N PHE A 39 0.84 16.65 3.50
CA PHE A 39 2.02 15.81 3.27
C PHE A 39 3.24 16.32 4.06
N GLN A 40 3.50 17.63 4.01
CA GLN A 40 4.60 18.24 4.77
C GLN A 40 4.39 18.15 6.28
N TRP A 41 3.14 18.26 6.76
CA TRP A 41 2.82 18.07 8.16
C TRP A 41 3.08 16.62 8.58
N LEU A 42 2.59 15.64 7.81
CA LEU A 42 2.80 14.22 8.05
C LEU A 42 4.28 13.87 8.07
N GLU A 43 5.06 14.40 7.14
CA GLU A 43 6.51 14.15 7.12
C GLU A 43 7.21 14.69 8.38
N ARG A 44 6.85 15.88 8.86
CA ARG A 44 7.42 16.43 10.10
C ARG A 44 7.01 15.63 11.33
N ASP A 45 5.74 15.27 11.43
CA ASP A 45 5.20 14.48 12.53
C ASP A 45 5.87 13.10 12.60
N LEU A 46 6.02 12.43 11.46
CA LEU A 46 6.74 11.16 11.34
C LEU A 46 8.25 11.29 11.65
N GLN A 47 8.90 12.40 11.29
CA GLN A 47 10.28 12.69 11.68
C GLN A 47 10.41 12.83 13.20
N GLU A 48 9.48 13.53 13.84
CA GLU A 48 9.44 13.71 15.29
C GLU A 48 9.20 12.37 16.00
N ALA A 49 8.21 11.59 15.57
CA ALA A 49 7.90 10.27 16.13
C ALA A 49 9.06 9.27 15.96
N ASN A 50 9.90 9.43 14.94
CA ASN A 50 11.08 8.61 14.71
C ASN A 50 12.35 9.06 15.44
N GLN A 51 12.32 10.16 16.19
CA GLN A 51 13.46 10.53 17.04
C GLN A 51 13.78 9.37 18.00
N PRO A 52 15.06 9.01 18.22
CA PRO A 52 15.43 7.80 18.97
C PRO A 52 14.77 7.68 20.35
N ALA A 53 14.67 8.79 21.09
CA ALA A 53 14.00 8.83 22.38
C ALA A 53 12.50 8.51 22.26
N ARG A 54 11.81 9.18 21.33
CA ARG A 54 10.36 9.01 21.11
C ARG A 54 10.02 7.64 20.56
N ARG A 55 10.71 7.17 19.52
CA ARG A 55 10.50 5.82 18.94
C ARG A 55 10.83 4.71 19.94
N GLY A 56 11.79 4.94 20.84
CA GLY A 56 12.13 3.99 21.91
C GLY A 56 11.06 3.92 23.02
N GLU A 57 10.39 5.04 23.30
CA GLU A 57 9.27 5.10 24.24
C GLU A 57 7.97 4.58 23.60
N ARG A 58 7.71 4.99 22.35
CA ARG A 58 6.50 4.75 21.53
C ARG A 58 6.86 4.08 20.21
N PRO A 59 7.17 2.78 20.24
CA PRO A 59 7.60 2.07 19.05
C PRO A 59 6.49 1.83 18.04
N TRP A 60 5.20 1.91 18.39
CA TRP A 60 4.12 1.73 17.42
C TRP A 60 3.78 3.06 16.76
N ILE A 61 3.91 3.16 15.43
CA ILE A 61 3.28 4.24 14.66
C ILE A 61 2.10 3.65 13.89
N VAL A 62 0.90 4.16 14.18
CA VAL A 62 -0.34 3.74 13.52
C VAL A 62 -0.98 4.95 12.85
N THR A 63 -1.35 4.80 11.58
CA THR A 63 -2.04 5.86 10.84
C THR A 63 -3.48 5.48 10.55
N MET A 64 -4.38 6.46 10.53
CA MET A 64 -5.79 6.32 10.19
C MET A 64 -6.14 7.29 9.06
N GLY A 65 -6.62 6.75 7.95
CA GLY A 65 -7.16 7.49 6.82
C GLY A 65 -8.55 6.96 6.44
N HIS A 66 -9.35 7.75 5.71
CA HIS A 66 -10.67 7.28 5.27
C HIS A 66 -10.54 6.38 4.04
N ARG A 67 -10.18 6.94 2.87
CA ARG A 67 -10.01 6.19 1.61
C ARG A 67 -8.71 5.37 1.58
N PRO A 68 -8.75 4.07 1.23
CA PRO A 68 -7.58 3.21 1.30
C PRO A 68 -6.58 3.43 0.15
N MET A 69 -5.34 2.97 0.38
CA MET A 69 -4.33 2.86 -0.68
C MET A 69 -4.48 1.60 -1.54
N TYR A 70 -5.08 0.57 -0.94
CA TYR A 70 -5.26 -0.76 -1.49
C TYR A 70 -6.63 -1.24 -1.08
N CYS A 71 -7.43 -1.68 -2.03
CA CYS A 71 -8.74 -2.28 -1.79
C CYS A 71 -9.15 -3.12 -3.00
N SER A 72 -10.09 -4.01 -2.77
CA SER A 72 -10.50 -4.99 -3.78
C SER A 72 -12.00 -5.21 -3.84
N ASN A 73 -12.74 -4.18 -3.44
CA ASN A 73 -14.18 -4.08 -3.58
C ASN A 73 -14.57 -3.80 -5.04
N ASN A 74 -15.84 -4.06 -5.35
CA ASN A 74 -16.47 -4.00 -6.66
C ASN A 74 -17.65 -3.01 -6.65
N ASP A 75 -17.39 -1.83 -6.13
CA ASP A 75 -18.24 -0.63 -5.96
C ASP A 75 -18.27 0.30 -7.18
N LYS A 76 -17.28 0.17 -8.09
CA LYS A 76 -17.02 1.09 -9.22
C LYS A 76 -16.48 2.47 -8.81
N ASP A 77 -15.84 2.59 -7.65
CA ASP A 77 -15.19 3.81 -7.16
C ASP A 77 -13.65 3.68 -7.02
N ASP A 78 -13.09 3.93 -5.83
CA ASP A 78 -11.69 3.96 -5.46
C ASP A 78 -10.95 2.64 -5.76
N CYS A 79 -11.65 1.49 -5.68
CA CYS A 79 -11.07 0.18 -5.99
C CYS A 79 -11.05 -0.15 -7.50
N THR A 80 -11.66 0.68 -8.34
CA THR A 80 -11.80 0.44 -9.78
C THR A 80 -10.49 0.64 -10.53
N GLN A 81 -9.71 1.65 -10.12
CA GLN A 81 -8.43 1.92 -10.76
C GLN A 81 -7.36 1.06 -10.11
N TYR A 82 -6.48 0.48 -10.93
CA TYR A 82 -5.34 -0.26 -10.40
C TYR A 82 -4.50 0.61 -9.47
N GLU A 83 -4.28 1.88 -9.84
CA GLU A 83 -3.49 2.86 -9.09
C GLU A 83 -4.35 3.79 -8.23
N SER A 84 -4.16 3.74 -6.91
CA SER A 84 -4.81 4.68 -5.97
C SER A 84 -4.10 6.05 -5.94
N THR A 85 -4.88 7.13 -5.98
CA THR A 85 -4.37 8.50 -5.82
C THR A 85 -3.81 8.73 -4.41
N VAL A 86 -4.33 8.06 -3.39
CA VAL A 86 -3.77 8.12 -2.02
C VAL A 86 -2.38 7.48 -1.98
N ARG A 87 -2.20 6.36 -2.69
CA ARG A 87 -0.94 5.63 -2.78
C ARG A 87 0.14 6.43 -3.53
N LYS A 88 -0.16 6.89 -4.75
CA LYS A 88 0.82 7.55 -5.65
C LYS A 88 0.84 9.07 -5.60
N GLY A 89 -0.18 9.69 -5.03
CA GLY A 89 -0.35 11.14 -4.96
C GLY A 89 -0.74 11.76 -6.31
N LEU A 90 -0.53 13.07 -6.43
CA LEU A 90 -0.90 13.86 -7.59
C LEU A 90 0.10 13.66 -8.74
N LYS A 91 -0.39 13.65 -9.99
CA LYS A 91 0.49 13.54 -11.17
C LYS A 91 1.35 14.81 -11.35
N PRO A 92 2.64 14.69 -11.74
CA PRO A 92 3.42 13.45 -11.82
C PRO A 92 4.03 13.08 -10.45
N ASN A 93 3.52 12.02 -9.81
CA ASN A 93 3.97 11.40 -8.54
C ASN A 93 4.46 12.38 -7.46
N ARG A 94 3.58 13.28 -6.99
CA ARG A 94 3.82 14.17 -5.87
C ARG A 94 2.90 13.83 -4.72
N TYR A 95 3.46 13.82 -3.51
CA TYR A 95 2.69 13.64 -2.28
C TYR A 95 2.02 12.26 -2.13
N GLY A 96 2.62 11.18 -2.65
CA GLY A 96 2.12 9.83 -2.43
C GLY A 96 2.40 9.35 -1.00
N LEU A 97 1.41 8.80 -0.32
CA LEU A 97 1.54 8.42 1.09
C LEU A 97 2.28 7.11 1.30
N GLU A 98 2.29 6.22 0.31
CA GLU A 98 2.93 4.92 0.46
C GLU A 98 4.43 5.05 0.70
N ASP A 99 5.14 5.80 -0.14
CA ASP A 99 6.58 6.01 0.01
C ASP A 99 6.90 6.75 1.31
N LEU A 100 6.02 7.65 1.76
CA LEU A 100 6.18 8.37 3.02
C LEU A 100 6.06 7.43 4.22
N PHE A 101 5.00 6.63 4.27
CA PHE A 101 4.76 5.67 5.34
C PHE A 101 5.79 4.54 5.33
N TYR A 102 6.24 4.15 4.14
CA TYR A 102 7.38 3.28 3.97
C TYR A 102 8.65 3.92 4.58
N LYS A 103 9.06 5.09 4.10
CA LYS A 103 10.28 5.79 4.54
C LYS A 103 10.40 5.96 6.07
N TYR A 104 9.30 6.24 6.76
CA TYR A 104 9.29 6.47 8.22
C TYR A 104 8.87 5.24 9.04
N GLY A 105 8.67 4.11 8.36
CA GLY A 105 8.35 2.82 8.94
C GLY A 105 7.14 2.82 9.85
N VAL A 106 6.01 3.26 9.30
CA VAL A 106 4.67 3.06 9.87
C VAL A 106 4.42 1.55 10.04
N ASP A 107 3.86 1.15 11.18
CA ASP A 107 3.66 -0.25 11.51
C ASP A 107 2.31 -0.77 11.00
N LEU A 108 1.25 0.02 11.21
CA LEU A 108 -0.13 -0.32 10.85
C LEU A 108 -0.83 0.90 10.27
N THR A 109 -1.61 0.67 9.22
CA THR A 109 -2.48 1.67 8.60
C THR A 109 -3.91 1.16 8.61
N LEU A 110 -4.79 1.90 9.25
CA LEU A 110 -6.22 1.63 9.32
C LEU A 110 -6.94 2.50 8.30
N TRP A 111 -7.84 1.87 7.55
CA TRP A 111 -8.63 2.48 6.50
C TRP A 111 -10.12 2.21 6.71
N ALA A 112 -10.94 3.01 6.04
CA ALA A 112 -12.38 2.85 5.95
C ALA A 112 -12.79 3.04 4.48
N HIS A 113 -13.83 3.84 4.23
CA HIS A 113 -14.44 4.11 2.93
C HIS A 113 -15.17 2.90 2.36
N GLU A 114 -14.43 1.82 2.08
CA GLU A 114 -15.04 0.56 1.66
C GLU A 114 -15.86 -0.01 2.81
N HIS A 115 -17.14 -0.26 2.59
CA HIS A 115 -18.06 -0.86 3.55
C HIS A 115 -17.85 -2.37 3.63
N SER A 116 -16.62 -2.77 3.94
CA SER A 116 -16.20 -4.14 4.14
C SER A 116 -15.08 -4.21 5.18
N TYR A 117 -14.71 -5.44 5.54
CA TYR A 117 -13.45 -5.71 6.23
C TYR A 117 -12.48 -6.41 5.28
N GLU A 118 -11.32 -5.81 5.07
CA GLU A 118 -10.24 -6.41 4.30
C GLU A 118 -8.92 -6.31 5.10
N ARG A 119 -8.35 -7.47 5.41
CA ARG A 119 -6.98 -7.54 5.91
C ARG A 119 -6.05 -7.90 4.77
N LEU A 120 -5.02 -7.09 4.59
CA LEU A 120 -4.00 -7.32 3.59
C LEU A 120 -2.80 -8.01 4.20
N TRP A 121 -2.10 -8.81 3.39
CA TRP A 121 -0.72 -9.15 3.68
C TRP A 121 0.11 -7.85 3.76
N PRO A 122 1.21 -7.80 4.54
CA PRO A 122 2.17 -6.71 4.48
C PRO A 122 2.55 -6.43 3.02
N VAL A 123 2.24 -5.24 2.52
CA VAL A 123 2.32 -4.91 1.09
C VAL A 123 3.05 -3.59 0.87
N TYR A 124 3.86 -3.54 -0.19
CA TYR A 124 4.46 -2.32 -0.71
C TYR A 124 4.61 -2.45 -2.22
N ASP A 125 4.17 -1.45 -2.97
CA ASP A 125 4.13 -1.43 -4.43
C ASP A 125 3.51 -2.70 -5.04
N TYR A 126 2.35 -3.09 -4.50
CA TYR A 126 1.59 -4.32 -4.85
C TYR A 126 2.35 -5.64 -4.65
N LYS A 127 3.48 -5.63 -3.96
CA LYS A 127 4.24 -6.85 -3.63
C LYS A 127 4.12 -7.18 -2.15
N VAL A 128 3.98 -8.46 -1.86
CA VAL A 128 3.85 -8.98 -0.51
C VAL A 128 5.22 -9.15 0.14
N TYR A 129 5.40 -8.62 1.36
CA TYR A 129 6.63 -8.71 2.17
C TYR A 129 6.33 -9.26 3.57
N ASN A 130 5.77 -10.47 3.58
CA ASN A 130 5.54 -11.26 4.79
C ASN A 130 6.84 -11.45 5.58
N GLY A 131 6.73 -11.52 6.91
CA GLY A 131 7.84 -11.90 7.77
C GLY A 131 8.36 -13.32 7.48
N SER A 132 7.43 -14.27 7.34
CA SER A 132 7.67 -15.64 6.87
C SER A 132 6.37 -16.25 6.35
N THR A 133 6.44 -17.41 5.70
CA THR A 133 5.25 -18.15 5.27
C THR A 133 4.37 -18.58 6.45
N ALA A 134 4.98 -19.01 7.57
CA ALA A 134 4.25 -19.48 8.75
C ALA A 134 3.79 -18.34 9.68
N ALA A 135 4.51 -17.22 9.70
CA ALA A 135 4.19 -16.05 10.51
C ALA A 135 4.30 -14.75 9.67
N PRO A 136 3.30 -14.46 8.82
CA PRO A 136 3.34 -13.33 7.90
C PRO A 136 3.43 -11.95 8.57
N TYR A 137 2.82 -11.81 9.75
CA TYR A 137 2.75 -10.56 10.52
C TYR A 137 3.81 -10.45 11.62
N THR A 138 4.80 -11.35 11.64
CA THR A 138 5.95 -11.26 12.57
C THR A 138 7.14 -10.62 11.88
N ASN A 139 7.54 -9.43 12.34
CA ASN A 139 8.60 -8.61 11.78
C ASN A 139 8.46 -8.34 10.26
N PRO A 140 7.26 -7.97 9.74
CA PRO A 140 7.14 -7.62 8.33
C PRO A 140 7.99 -6.39 8.01
N SER A 141 8.56 -6.33 6.81
CA SER A 141 9.50 -5.26 6.39
C SER A 141 8.81 -4.08 5.71
N VAL A 142 7.48 -4.01 5.79
CA VAL A 142 6.62 -2.98 5.20
C VAL A 142 5.43 -2.72 6.14
N PRO A 143 4.69 -1.61 5.96
CA PRO A 143 3.45 -1.36 6.69
C PRO A 143 2.38 -2.46 6.47
N VAL A 144 1.54 -2.67 7.48
CA VAL A 144 0.33 -3.50 7.37
C VAL A 144 -0.87 -2.60 7.07
N HIS A 145 -1.77 -3.06 6.20
CA HIS A 145 -2.98 -2.33 5.80
C HIS A 145 -4.22 -3.13 6.21
N ILE A 146 -5.16 -2.47 6.87
CA ILE A 146 -6.45 -3.06 7.28
C ILE A 146 -7.55 -2.08 6.96
N ILE A 147 -8.53 -2.54 6.19
CA ILE A 147 -9.78 -1.83 5.94
C ILE A 147 -10.82 -2.34 6.93
N THR A 148 -11.47 -1.43 7.65
CA THR A 148 -12.52 -1.73 8.63
C THR A 148 -13.65 -0.69 8.49
N GLY A 149 -14.21 -0.55 7.29
CA GLY A 149 -15.20 0.48 6.97
C GLY A 149 -16.66 0.03 7.09
N SER A 150 -16.94 -1.22 7.46
CA SER A 150 -18.29 -1.79 7.51
C SER A 150 -19.08 -1.50 8.80
N ALA A 151 -19.02 -0.28 9.35
CA ALA A 151 -19.69 0.04 10.62
C ALA A 151 -21.22 0.29 10.52
N GLY A 152 -21.82 0.21 9.32
CA GLY A 152 -23.27 0.37 9.13
C GLY A 152 -23.72 1.56 8.27
N CYS A 153 -22.94 1.95 7.25
CA CYS A 153 -23.35 3.03 6.34
C CYS A 153 -24.68 2.69 5.63
N TRP A 154 -25.47 3.72 5.30
CA TRP A 154 -26.74 3.56 4.58
C TRP A 154 -26.57 3.02 3.15
N GLU A 155 -25.38 3.19 2.57
CA GLU A 155 -24.97 2.68 1.25
C GLU A 155 -24.83 1.15 1.22
N ARG A 156 -24.89 0.50 2.40
CA ARG A 156 -24.75 -0.93 2.63
C ARG A 156 -23.32 -1.44 2.41
N LEU A 157 -23.13 -2.76 2.46
CA LEU A 157 -21.83 -3.40 2.29
C LEU A 157 -21.36 -3.38 0.84
N ASP A 158 -20.05 -3.22 0.63
CA ASP A 158 -19.43 -3.25 -0.69
C ASP A 158 -18.94 -4.66 -1.04
N PRO A 159 -19.45 -5.28 -2.11
CA PRO A 159 -19.06 -6.64 -2.48
C PRO A 159 -17.63 -6.68 -3.00
N PHE A 160 -16.93 -7.80 -2.82
CA PHE A 160 -15.58 -7.97 -3.37
C PHE A 160 -15.57 -8.39 -4.86
N ILE A 161 -14.47 -8.11 -5.55
CA ILE A 161 -14.19 -8.75 -6.84
C ILE A 161 -14.05 -10.29 -6.66
N PRO A 162 -14.45 -11.12 -7.65
CA PRO A 162 -14.44 -12.57 -7.50
C PRO A 162 -13.06 -13.16 -7.17
N ASP A 163 -12.03 -12.72 -7.89
CA ASP A 163 -10.67 -13.23 -7.71
C ASP A 163 -9.86 -12.33 -6.78
N PRO A 164 -9.33 -12.85 -5.67
CA PRO A 164 -8.56 -12.03 -4.77
C PRO A 164 -7.24 -11.55 -5.36
N ARG A 165 -6.89 -10.30 -5.06
CA ARG A 165 -5.56 -9.77 -5.35
C ARG A 165 -4.54 -10.52 -4.49
N GLU A 166 -3.32 -10.74 -4.99
CA GLU A 166 -2.29 -11.51 -4.26
C GLU A 166 -1.97 -10.96 -2.86
N TRP A 167 -2.16 -9.65 -2.65
CA TRP A 167 -1.94 -8.96 -1.38
C TRP A 167 -3.16 -8.98 -0.44
N SER A 168 -4.34 -9.45 -0.89
CA SER A 168 -5.55 -9.58 -0.07
C SER A 168 -5.50 -10.87 0.74
N ALA A 169 -5.47 -10.80 2.07
CA ALA A 169 -5.35 -11.98 2.92
C ALA A 169 -6.70 -12.50 3.42
N VAL A 170 -7.58 -11.61 3.89
CA VAL A 170 -8.92 -11.94 4.40
C VAL A 170 -9.90 -10.86 3.95
N ARG A 171 -11.09 -11.29 3.55
CA ARG A 171 -12.21 -10.46 3.08
C ARG A 171 -13.48 -10.91 3.80
N ILE A 172 -14.22 -9.96 4.37
CA ILE A 172 -15.46 -10.24 5.09
C ILE A 172 -16.47 -9.15 4.73
N GLU A 173 -17.64 -9.60 4.28
CA GLU A 173 -18.80 -8.77 3.95
C GLU A 173 -19.82 -8.84 5.09
N ASP A 174 -19.40 -8.41 6.28
CA ASP A 174 -20.24 -8.31 7.47
C ASP A 174 -20.19 -6.88 8.00
N TYR A 175 -21.29 -6.40 8.56
CA TYR A 175 -21.25 -5.23 9.43
C TYR A 175 -20.45 -5.54 10.69
N GLY A 176 -19.65 -4.57 11.15
CA GLY A 176 -18.76 -4.83 12.26
C GLY A 176 -17.81 -3.70 12.59
N TYR A 177 -16.88 -3.99 13.50
CA TYR A 177 -15.85 -3.06 13.95
C TYR A 177 -14.58 -3.79 14.36
N ALA A 178 -13.44 -3.11 14.26
CA ALA A 178 -12.17 -3.61 14.76
C ALA A 178 -11.96 -3.26 16.24
N ARG A 179 -11.38 -4.18 17.00
CA ARG A 179 -10.82 -3.94 18.35
C ARG A 179 -9.31 -4.09 18.28
N MET A 180 -8.59 -3.05 18.69
CA MET A 180 -7.11 -3.05 18.71
C MET A 180 -6.61 -2.91 20.14
N GLN A 181 -5.67 -3.78 20.53
CA GLN A 181 -5.01 -3.75 21.82
C GLN A 181 -3.49 -3.74 21.62
N ILE A 182 -2.85 -2.68 22.09
CA ILE A 182 -1.39 -2.59 22.10
C ILE A 182 -0.91 -3.15 23.43
N VAL A 183 -0.43 -4.39 23.42
CA VAL A 183 -0.12 -5.15 24.64
C VAL A 183 1.20 -4.69 25.24
N ASN A 184 2.20 -4.45 24.40
CA ASN A 184 3.51 -3.96 24.82
C ASN A 184 4.25 -3.34 23.62
N LYS A 185 5.56 -3.10 23.78
CA LYS A 185 6.43 -2.52 22.76
C LYS A 185 6.68 -3.42 21.54
N THR A 186 6.25 -4.68 21.54
CA THR A 186 6.51 -5.65 20.47
C THR A 186 5.28 -6.41 19.98
N HIS A 187 4.19 -6.43 20.74
CA HIS A 187 2.96 -7.15 20.40
C HIS A 187 1.74 -6.23 20.34
N LEU A 188 1.06 -6.26 19.19
CA LEU A 188 -0.23 -5.62 18.96
C LEU A 188 -1.23 -6.70 18.53
N TRP A 189 -2.37 -6.74 19.22
CA TRP A 189 -3.51 -7.60 18.87
C TRP A 189 -4.56 -6.77 18.14
N LEU A 190 -5.11 -7.31 17.06
CA LEU A 190 -6.26 -6.74 16.38
C LEU A 190 -7.26 -7.84 16.03
N GLU A 191 -8.54 -7.57 16.25
CA GLU A 191 -9.62 -8.47 15.88
C GLU A 191 -10.78 -7.73 15.22
N GLN A 192 -11.43 -8.37 14.26
CA GLN A 192 -12.67 -7.90 13.64
C GLN A 192 -13.86 -8.58 14.29
N VAL A 193 -14.82 -7.79 14.74
CA VAL A 193 -16.09 -8.24 15.32
C VAL A 193 -17.18 -8.09 14.28
N SER A 194 -17.97 -9.14 14.08
CA SER A 194 -19.16 -9.09 13.23
C SER A 194 -20.40 -8.84 14.06
N ASP A 195 -21.15 -7.81 13.69
CA ASP A 195 -22.49 -7.53 14.21
C ASP A 195 -23.53 -8.50 13.61
N ASP A 196 -23.39 -8.80 12.32
CA ASP A 196 -24.23 -9.79 11.60
C ASP A 196 -24.15 -11.19 12.22
N GLN A 197 -23.03 -11.50 12.88
CA GLN A 197 -22.81 -12.76 13.61
C GLN A 197 -22.86 -12.59 15.14
N ASN A 198 -23.70 -11.67 15.65
CA ASN A 198 -23.98 -11.49 17.09
C ASN A 198 -22.72 -11.23 17.94
N GLY A 199 -21.80 -10.40 17.46
CA GLY A 199 -20.58 -10.02 18.19
C GLY A 199 -19.44 -11.04 18.10
N LYS A 200 -19.52 -12.02 17.18
CA LYS A 200 -18.47 -13.01 16.97
C LYS A 200 -17.20 -12.37 16.39
N VAL A 201 -16.05 -12.79 16.90
CA VAL A 201 -14.75 -12.45 16.29
C VAL A 201 -14.57 -13.28 15.02
N VAL A 202 -14.52 -12.60 13.87
CA VAL A 202 -14.49 -13.23 12.54
C VAL A 202 -13.09 -13.23 11.91
N ASP A 203 -12.20 -12.35 12.38
CA ASP A 203 -10.78 -12.40 12.07
C ASP A 203 -9.94 -11.83 13.23
N LYS A 204 -8.69 -12.28 13.34
CA LYS A 204 -7.77 -11.79 14.36
C LYS A 204 -6.31 -11.96 13.95
N ILE A 205 -5.46 -11.03 14.37
CA ILE A 205 -4.02 -11.08 14.13
C ILE A 205 -3.21 -10.60 15.33
N TRP A 206 -2.04 -11.22 15.48
CA TRP A 206 -0.91 -10.61 16.16
C TRP A 206 -0.02 -9.93 15.12
N LEU A 207 0.18 -8.62 15.28
CA LEU A 207 1.29 -7.91 14.65
C LEU A 207 2.44 -7.88 15.64
N ILE A 208 3.55 -8.54 15.29
CA ILE A 208 4.72 -8.68 16.16
C ILE A 208 5.89 -7.93 15.53
N LYS A 209 6.55 -7.07 16.30
CA LYS A 209 7.68 -6.25 15.88
C LYS A 209 8.73 -6.22 16.99
N ASP A 210 9.83 -6.93 16.80
CA ASP A 210 10.98 -6.86 17.71
C ASP A 210 11.77 -5.56 17.51
N ARG A 211 11.76 -5.05 16.26
CA ARG A 211 12.38 -3.79 15.88
C ARG A 211 11.44 -3.01 14.98
N HIS A 212 11.13 -1.79 15.39
CA HIS A 212 10.22 -0.90 14.68
C HIS A 212 10.96 0.04 13.73
N GLY A 213 10.21 0.54 12.75
CA GLY A 213 10.70 1.50 11.77
C GLY A 213 11.67 0.90 10.73
N PRO A 214 12.27 1.75 9.89
CA PRO A 214 13.13 1.32 8.76
C PRO A 214 14.35 0.49 9.19
N ARG A 215 14.84 0.68 10.43
CA ARG A 215 15.97 -0.09 11.00
C ARG A 215 15.61 -1.54 11.31
N GLY A 216 14.32 -1.85 11.44
CA GLY A 216 13.82 -3.21 11.62
C GLY A 216 13.53 -3.93 10.31
N TRP A 217 13.58 -3.22 9.18
CA TRP A 217 13.21 -3.79 7.88
C TRP A 217 14.40 -4.47 7.24
N ARG A 218 14.19 -5.70 6.75
CA ARG A 218 15.24 -6.48 6.09
C ARG A 218 15.66 -5.92 4.74
N TYR A 219 14.89 -4.98 4.16
CA TYR A 219 15.14 -4.38 2.86
C TYR A 219 15.13 -2.84 2.89
N PRO A 220 16.12 -2.17 3.51
CA PRO A 220 16.16 -0.71 3.59
C PRO A 220 16.14 0.01 2.22
N SER A 221 16.53 -0.69 1.13
CA SER A 221 16.81 -0.12 -0.19
C SER A 221 15.67 -0.17 -1.21
N LEU A 222 14.43 -0.52 -0.84
CA LEU A 222 13.31 -0.55 -1.81
C LEU A 222 13.02 0.83 -2.44
N LEU A 223 13.33 1.93 -1.73
CA LEU A 223 13.23 3.29 -2.27
C LEU A 223 14.41 3.68 -3.19
N GLU A 224 15.52 2.92 -3.16
CA GLU A 224 16.73 3.17 -3.96
C GLU A 224 16.80 2.30 -5.22
N ALA A 225 15.89 1.34 -5.38
CA ALA A 225 15.82 0.53 -6.59
C ALA A 225 15.50 1.44 -7.81
N PRO A 226 16.33 1.44 -8.88
CA PRO A 226 16.11 2.32 -10.01
C PRO A 226 14.77 1.99 -10.65
N ARG A 227 13.90 3.00 -10.75
CA ARG A 227 12.62 2.96 -11.49
C ARG A 227 12.91 2.36 -12.87
N ARG A 228 12.50 1.10 -13.08
CA ARG A 228 12.77 0.38 -14.34
C ARG A 228 12.26 1.22 -15.51
N HIS A 229 13.11 1.25 -16.52
CA HIS A 229 13.14 2.18 -17.64
C HIS A 229 11.78 2.52 -18.27
N ARG A 230 11.62 3.82 -18.57
CA ARG A 230 10.82 4.27 -19.72
C ARG A 230 11.24 3.44 -20.93
N ARG A 231 10.28 2.74 -21.57
CA ARG A 231 10.48 2.20 -22.92
C ARG A 231 10.96 3.36 -23.81
N PRO A 232 12.12 3.28 -24.47
CA PRO A 232 12.44 4.23 -25.51
C PRO A 232 11.44 4.02 -26.65
N SER A 233 10.64 5.04 -26.90
CA SER A 233 9.95 5.24 -28.16
C SER A 233 10.96 5.22 -29.30
N GLY A 234 10.74 4.37 -30.29
CA GLY A 234 11.38 4.49 -31.60
C GLY A 234 12.62 3.62 -31.79
N PHE A 235 12.41 2.40 -32.29
CA PHE A 235 13.28 1.86 -33.33
C PHE A 235 12.40 1.47 -34.52
N ALA A 236 12.33 2.40 -35.47
CA ALA A 236 11.87 2.11 -36.81
C ALA A 236 12.83 1.09 -37.44
N CYS A 237 12.29 -0.02 -37.91
CA CYS A 237 13.00 -0.98 -38.74
C CYS A 237 13.36 -0.27 -40.07
N LYS A 238 14.58 0.26 -40.17
CA LYS A 238 15.13 0.74 -41.45
C LYS A 238 15.89 -0.41 -42.11
N LEU A 239 15.25 -1.04 -43.10
CA LEU A 239 15.92 -1.79 -44.14
C LEU A 239 16.88 -0.84 -44.89
N ALA A 240 18.16 -1.23 -45.00
CA ALA A 240 19.14 -0.56 -45.83
C ALA A 240 19.51 -1.49 -47.01
N PRO A 241 19.52 -1.00 -48.27
CA PRO A 241 19.89 -1.79 -49.43
C PRO A 241 21.39 -1.64 -49.72
N ARG A 242 22.12 -2.74 -49.90
CA ARG A 242 23.44 -2.80 -50.56
C ARG A 242 23.55 -4.13 -51.28
N SER A 243 23.30 -4.14 -52.59
CA SER A 243 24.25 -3.90 -53.71
C SER A 243 24.95 -5.19 -54.13
N LEU A 244 24.66 -5.58 -55.38
CA LEU A 244 25.37 -6.61 -56.14
C LEU A 244 26.89 -6.43 -56.05
N ALA A 245 27.58 -7.54 -55.81
CA ALA A 245 28.86 -7.95 -56.39
C ALA A 245 29.72 -8.69 -55.35
N GLN A 246 29.59 -10.01 -55.32
CA GLN A 246 30.72 -10.93 -55.16
C GLN A 246 30.25 -12.35 -55.49
N ILE A 247 30.24 -12.64 -56.79
CA ILE A 247 30.22 -13.99 -57.35
C ILE A 247 31.68 -14.40 -57.57
N ARG A 248 31.94 -15.70 -57.31
CA ARG A 248 33.18 -16.51 -57.48
C ARG A 248 33.83 -16.81 -56.12
N SER A 249 34.11 -18.05 -55.74
CA SER A 249 34.00 -19.36 -56.41
C SER A 249 34.48 -20.41 -55.39
N SER A 250 33.77 -21.53 -55.23
CA SER A 250 34.26 -22.84 -54.78
C SER A 250 33.05 -23.79 -54.76
N PHE A 251 32.63 -24.33 -55.90
CA PHE A 251 32.93 -25.69 -56.37
C PHE A 251 32.57 -26.83 -55.40
N SER A 252 31.35 -27.36 -55.62
CA SER A 252 31.07 -28.77 -55.96
C SER A 252 30.63 -29.78 -54.87
N ARG A 253 29.63 -30.56 -55.31
CA ARG A 253 29.07 -31.86 -54.81
C ARG A 253 28.12 -31.74 -53.60
N LEU A 254 26.92 -32.32 -53.57
CA LEU A 254 26.23 -33.41 -54.30
C LEU A 254 24.79 -32.93 -54.67
N ARG A 255 24.18 -33.15 -55.84
CA ARG A 255 23.71 -34.36 -56.59
C ARG A 255 22.59 -35.19 -55.93
N ARG A 256 21.48 -35.30 -56.71
CA ARG A 256 20.31 -36.21 -56.70
C ARG A 256 19.14 -35.71 -55.83
N GLY A 257 17.92 -35.52 -56.32
CA GLY A 257 17.04 -36.34 -57.20
C GLY A 257 15.77 -36.60 -56.34
N ASP A 258 14.52 -36.62 -56.76
CA ASP A 258 13.86 -36.78 -58.06
C ASP A 258 12.45 -36.15 -57.98
N THR A 259 11.92 -35.84 -59.18
CA THR A 259 10.53 -35.75 -59.65
C THR A 259 9.39 -35.37 -58.71
#